data_AF-A0A1M6MQV9-F1
#
_entry.id   AF-A0A1M6MQV9-F1
#
_cell.length_a   1.000
_cell.length_b   1.000
_cell.length_c   1.000
_cell.angle_alpha   90.00
_cell.angle_beta   90.00
_cell.angle_gamma   90.00
#
_symmetry.space_group_name_H-M   'P 1'
#
loop_
_entity.id
_entity.type
_entity.pdbx_description
1 polymer ?
#
loop_
_entity_poly.entity_id
_entity_poly.type
_entity_poly.pdbx_seq_one_letter_code
_entity_poly.pdbx_strand_id
1 'polypeptide(L)'
;MGVAYGMAKSATNRMTETMAHELKEHNISVVTIYPGLVRTESVMKSAEFFDLSNSESTEFIGLAISALATDLNVLKKSGTKQIAAQVALDYGYKDIDGKQPIPLNISSCQ
;
A
#
# COMPACT_ATOMS: atom_id res chain seq x y z
N MET A 1 -3.42 -15.81 9.44
CA MET A 1 -2.13 -15.22 9.86
C MET A 1 -1.95 -15.39 11.36
N GLY A 2 -0.71 -15.49 11.85
CA GLY A 2 -0.43 -15.66 13.29
C GLY A 2 -0.42 -14.36 14.09
N VAL A 3 -0.61 -14.46 15.41
CA VAL A 3 -0.69 -13.32 16.36
C VAL A 3 0.52 -12.39 16.24
N ALA A 4 1.73 -12.93 16.22
CA ALA A 4 2.96 -12.14 16.15
C ALA A 4 3.04 -11.26 14.88
N TYR A 5 2.60 -11.80 13.73
CA TYR A 5 2.58 -11.03 12.48
C TYR A 5 1.56 -9.89 12.54
N GLY A 6 0.34 -10.17 13.00
CA GLY A 6 -0.71 -9.16 13.13
C GLY A 6 -0.30 -8.03 14.08
N MET A 7 0.33 -8.38 15.20
CA MET A 7 0.91 -7.41 16.14
C MET A 7 1.97 -6.54 15.48
N ALA A 8 2.94 -7.13 14.77
CA ALA A 8 4.00 -6.39 14.12
C ALA A 8 3.46 -5.38 13.09
N LYS A 9 2.50 -5.77 12.26
CA LYS A 9 1.88 -4.87 11.27
C LYS A 9 1.02 -3.78 11.91
N SER A 10 0.32 -4.10 13.00
CA SER A 10 -0.46 -3.13 13.75
C SER A 10 0.46 -2.09 14.43
N ALA A 11 1.61 -2.52 14.95
CA ALA A 11 2.63 -1.64 15.50
C ALA A 11 3.18 -0.68 14.44
N THR A 12 3.42 -1.14 13.20
CA THR A 12 3.83 -0.26 12.09
C THR A 12 2.83 0.86 11.81
N ASN A 13 1.54 0.58 11.86
CA ASN A 13 0.51 1.63 11.72
C ASN A 13 0.60 2.65 12.84
N ARG A 14 0.73 2.16 14.08
CA ARG A 14 0.81 3.06 15.24
C ARG A 14 2.06 3.93 15.19
N MET A 15 3.20 3.37 14.76
CA MET A 15 4.41 4.14 14.52
C MET A 15 4.20 5.23 13.47
N THR A 16 3.48 4.93 12.39
CA THR A 16 3.15 5.94 11.36
C THR A 16 2.36 7.11 11.93
N GLU A 17 1.32 6.83 12.72
CA GLU A 17 0.51 7.87 13.38
C GLU A 17 1.35 8.73 14.33
N THR A 18 2.15 8.09 15.20
CA THR A 18 2.98 8.79 16.19
C THR A 18 4.07 9.63 15.51
N MET A 19 4.82 9.06 14.56
CA MET A 19 5.88 9.77 13.85
C MET A 19 5.31 10.91 13.01
N ALA A 20 4.14 10.74 12.39
CA ALA A 20 3.49 11.82 11.65
C ALA A 20 3.11 13.00 12.55
N HIS A 21 2.70 12.74 13.79
CA HIS A 21 2.43 13.77 14.78
C HIS A 21 3.72 14.50 15.18
N GLU A 22 4.76 13.75 15.57
CA GLU A 22 6.04 14.31 16.03
C GLU A 22 6.78 15.09 14.94
N LEU A 23 6.72 14.64 13.68
CA LEU A 23 7.47 15.23 12.58
C LEU A 23 6.70 16.30 11.80
N LYS A 24 5.45 16.59 12.19
CA LYS A 24 4.59 17.58 11.51
C LYS A 24 5.23 18.98 11.49
N GLU A 25 5.83 19.41 12.58
CA GLU A 25 6.48 20.73 12.68
C GLU A 25 7.71 20.87 11.77
N HIS A 26 8.27 19.73 11.34
CA HIS A 26 9.41 19.66 10.42
C HIS A 26 8.99 19.50 8.96
N ASN A 27 7.69 19.53 8.65
CA ASN A 27 7.14 19.30 7.31
C ASN A 27 7.56 17.95 6.70
N ILE A 28 7.72 16.91 7.53
CA ILE A 28 8.03 15.55 7.07
C ILE A 28 6.74 14.71 7.07
N SER A 29 6.42 14.11 5.92
CA SER A 29 5.29 13.18 5.81
C SER A 29 5.68 11.75 6.16
N VAL A 30 4.84 11.05 6.91
CA VAL A 30 5.01 9.63 7.23
C VAL A 30 3.75 8.88 6.85
N VAL A 31 3.88 7.82 6.05
CA VAL A 31 2.75 6.98 5.60
C VAL A 31 3.14 5.50 5.63
N THR A 32 2.16 4.61 5.78
CA THR A 32 2.36 3.17 5.55
C THR A 32 1.70 2.75 4.24
N ILE A 33 2.38 1.93 3.45
CA ILE A 33 1.84 1.35 2.22
C ILE A 33 1.24 -0.03 2.49
N TYR A 34 0.07 -0.28 1.92
CA TYR A 34 -0.68 -1.51 1.98
C TYR A 34 -0.82 -2.12 0.58
N PRO A 35 0.07 -3.05 0.21
CA PRO A 35 -0.07 -3.85 -1.01
C PRO A 35 -1.21 -4.87 -0.89
N GLY A 36 -1.76 -5.26 -2.04
CA GLY A 36 -2.55 -6.46 -2.22
C GLY A 36 -1.68 -7.72 -2.36
N LEU A 37 -2.17 -8.71 -3.11
CA LEU A 37 -1.38 -9.91 -3.42
C LEU A 37 -0.31 -9.57 -4.46
N VAL A 38 0.94 -9.41 -4.03
CA VAL A 38 2.05 -9.04 -4.92
C VAL A 38 2.67 -10.28 -5.58
N ARG A 39 2.83 -10.24 -6.90
CA ARG A 39 3.43 -11.29 -7.75
C ARG A 39 4.95 -11.42 -7.57
N THR A 40 5.42 -11.60 -6.34
CA THR A 40 6.83 -11.89 -6.02
C THR A 40 7.21 -13.30 -6.45
N GLU A 41 8.51 -13.60 -6.56
CA GLU A 41 9.03 -14.90 -6.98
C GLU A 41 8.50 -16.04 -6.10
N SER A 42 8.38 -15.80 -4.79
CA SER A 42 7.84 -16.77 -3.84
C SER A 42 6.34 -17.01 -4.03
N VAL A 43 5.57 -15.96 -4.33
CA VAL A 43 4.13 -16.09 -4.63
C VAL A 43 3.94 -16.81 -5.97
N MET A 44 4.73 -16.48 -6.98
CA MET A 44 4.63 -17.07 -8.31
C MET A 44 5.01 -18.56 -8.33
N LYS A 45 5.93 -19.01 -7.46
CA LYS A 45 6.21 -20.44 -7.27
C LYS A 45 5.00 -21.25 -6.78
N SER A 46 4.07 -20.59 -6.11
CA SER A 46 2.85 -21.18 -5.54
C SER A 46 1.60 -20.63 -6.22
N ALA A 47 1.71 -20.14 -7.45
CA ALA A 47 0.63 -19.44 -8.17
C ALA A 47 -0.67 -20.24 -8.25
N GLU A 48 -0.58 -21.56 -8.35
CA GLU A 48 -1.73 -22.49 -8.38
C GLU A 48 -2.63 -22.43 -7.14
N PHE A 49 -2.12 -21.89 -6.02
CA PHE A 49 -2.86 -21.77 -4.76
C PHE A 49 -3.47 -20.38 -4.54
N PHE A 50 -3.31 -19.45 -5.48
CA PHE A 50 -3.77 -18.07 -5.33
C PHE A 50 -4.64 -17.62 -6.49
N ASP A 51 -5.66 -16.81 -6.20
CA ASP A 51 -6.33 -16.02 -7.22
C ASP A 51 -5.48 -14.79 -7.58
N LEU A 52 -4.91 -14.81 -8.79
CA LEU A 52 -4.08 -13.73 -9.30
C LEU A 52 -4.86 -12.67 -10.08
N SER A 53 -6.19 -12.76 -10.17
CA SER A 53 -7.03 -11.84 -10.95
C SER A 53 -6.91 -10.38 -10.48
N ASN A 54 -6.84 -10.17 -9.16
CA ASN A 54 -6.64 -8.87 -8.51
C ASN A 54 -5.22 -8.71 -7.92
N SER A 55 -4.25 -9.50 -8.39
CA SER A 55 -2.87 -9.38 -7.93
C SER A 55 -2.19 -8.11 -8.47
N GLU A 56 -1.10 -7.71 -7.83
CA GLU A 56 -0.31 -6.51 -8.14
C GLU A 56 1.12 -6.90 -8.53
N SER A 57 1.75 -6.16 -9.45
CA SER A 57 3.18 -6.33 -9.73
C SER A 57 4.04 -5.67 -8.64
N THR A 58 5.31 -6.03 -8.56
CA THR A 58 6.28 -5.33 -7.71
C THR A 58 6.47 -3.87 -8.14
N GLU A 59 6.47 -3.61 -9.44
CA GLU A 59 6.55 -2.29 -10.05
C GLU A 59 5.32 -1.44 -9.73
N PHE A 60 4.13 -2.02 -9.65
CA PHE A 60 2.91 -1.30 -9.25
C PHE A 60 3.04 -0.68 -7.85
N ILE A 61 3.68 -1.39 -6.91
CA ILE A 61 3.98 -0.86 -5.59
C ILE A 61 5.02 0.27 -5.67
N GLY A 62 6.03 0.10 -6.53
CA GLY A 62 7.01 1.14 -6.83
C GLY A 62 6.37 2.42 -7.38
N LEU A 63 5.39 2.30 -8.28
CA LEU A 63 4.62 3.42 -8.80
C LEU A 63 3.83 4.12 -7.70
N ALA A 64 3.21 3.37 -6.77
CA ALA A 64 2.52 3.95 -5.62
C ALA A 64 3.46 4.78 -4.73
N ILE A 65 4.65 4.24 -4.45
CA ILE A 65 5.68 4.95 -3.67
C ILE A 65 6.14 6.20 -4.42
N SER A 66 6.42 6.09 -5.72
CA SER A 66 6.84 7.22 -6.55
C SER A 66 5.78 8.32 -6.62
N ALA A 67 4.51 7.96 -6.77
CA ALA A 67 3.39 8.89 -6.79
C ALA A 67 3.28 9.66 -5.47
N LEU A 68 3.34 8.96 -4.34
CA LEU A 68 3.30 9.61 -3.02
C LEU A 68 4.54 10.46 -2.74
N ALA A 69 5.73 9.99 -3.12
CA ALA A 69 6.99 10.71 -2.89
C ALA A 69 7.09 12.02 -3.71
N THR A 70 6.36 12.11 -4.82
CA THR A 70 6.36 13.29 -5.71
C THR A 70 5.13 14.18 -5.53
N ASP A 71 4.19 13.82 -4.65
CA ASP A 71 3.00 14.62 -4.36
C ASP A 71 3.34 15.83 -3.48
N LEU A 72 3.19 17.03 -4.04
CA LEU A 72 3.36 18.30 -3.34
C LEU A 72 2.39 18.46 -2.16
N ASN A 73 1.31 17.68 -2.11
CA ASN A 73 0.31 17.66 -1.05
C ASN A 73 0.41 16.43 -0.14
N VAL A 74 1.48 15.63 -0.22
CA VAL A 74 1.61 14.36 0.52
C VAL A 74 1.46 14.51 2.03
N LEU A 75 1.77 15.68 2.59
CA LEU A 75 1.55 15.99 4.01
C LEU A 75 0.08 15.81 4.44
N LYS A 76 -0.90 15.99 3.54
CA LYS A 76 -2.33 15.73 3.80
C LYS A 76 -2.62 14.24 4.04
N LYS A 77 -1.76 13.36 3.54
CA LYS A 77 -1.84 11.91 3.71
C LYS A 77 -1.00 11.42 4.91
N SER A 78 -0.20 12.28 5.55
CA SER A 78 0.66 11.90 6.68
C SER A 78 -0.14 11.32 7.86
N GLY A 79 0.41 10.28 8.50
CA GLY A 79 -0.20 9.56 9.61
C GLY A 79 -1.22 8.50 9.19
N THR A 80 -1.37 8.24 7.88
CA THR A 80 -2.40 7.34 7.37
C THR A 80 -1.84 6.14 6.61
N LYS A 81 -2.72 5.15 6.41
CA LYS A 81 -2.47 3.96 5.59
C LYS A 81 -2.86 4.27 4.16
N GLN A 82 -2.01 3.91 3.21
CA GLN A 82 -2.23 4.11 1.78
C GLN A 82 -2.31 2.73 1.11
N ILE A 83 -3.50 2.36 0.63
CA ILE A 83 -3.70 1.12 -0.14
C ILE A 83 -3.15 1.36 -1.55
N ALA A 84 -2.23 0.51 -2.03
CA ALA A 84 -1.54 0.72 -3.31
C ALA A 84 -2.51 0.89 -4.49
N ALA A 85 -3.51 0.01 -4.56
CA ALA A 85 -4.60 0.12 -5.53
C ALA A 85 -5.42 1.43 -5.42
N GLN A 86 -5.64 1.96 -4.22
CA GLN A 86 -6.32 3.25 -4.06
C GLN A 86 -5.43 4.41 -4.51
N VAL A 87 -4.12 4.35 -4.22
CA VAL A 87 -3.15 5.33 -4.72
C VAL A 87 -3.15 5.32 -6.25
N ALA A 88 -3.23 4.15 -6.88
CA ALA A 88 -3.32 4.06 -8.33
C ALA A 88 -4.54 4.78 -8.92
N LEU A 89 -5.71 4.66 -8.25
CA LEU A 89 -6.91 5.40 -8.63
C LEU A 89 -6.77 6.91 -8.40
N ASP A 90 -6.25 7.32 -7.24
CA ASP A 90 -6.07 8.73 -6.86
C ASP A 90 -5.12 9.47 -7.83
N TYR A 91 -4.08 8.78 -8.31
CA TYR A 91 -3.01 9.35 -9.14
C TYR A 91 -3.11 8.98 -10.63
N GLY A 92 -4.13 8.20 -11.02
CA GLY A 92 -4.45 7.93 -12.42
C GLY A 92 -3.46 7.02 -13.16
N TYR A 93 -2.88 6.02 -12.49
CA TYR A 93 -2.00 5.04 -13.12
C TYR A 93 -2.52 3.60 -12.98
N LYS A 94 -2.00 2.72 -13.83
CA LYS A 94 -2.34 1.29 -13.89
C LYS A 94 -1.11 0.43 -13.58
N ASP A 95 -1.34 -0.85 -13.33
CA ASP A 95 -0.26 -1.85 -13.26
C ASP A 95 0.40 -2.02 -14.64
N ILE A 96 1.62 -2.55 -14.67
CA ILE A 96 2.47 -2.70 -15.87
C ILE A 96 1.85 -3.62 -16.92
N ASP A 97 0.91 -4.48 -16.54
CA ASP A 97 0.13 -5.34 -17.43
C ASP A 97 -1.19 -4.70 -17.89
N GLY A 98 -1.40 -3.41 -17.56
CA GLY A 98 -2.59 -2.64 -17.92
C GLY A 98 -3.80 -2.88 -17.02
N LYS A 99 -3.70 -3.71 -15.97
CA LYS A 99 -4.78 -3.93 -15.01
C LYS A 99 -4.95 -2.73 -14.07
N GLN A 100 -6.17 -2.59 -13.56
CA GLN A 100 -6.49 -1.71 -12.45
C GLN A 100 -6.89 -2.57 -11.24
N PRO A 101 -5.94 -2.88 -10.34
CA PRO A 101 -6.26 -3.58 -9.10
C PRO A 101 -7.33 -2.83 -8.29
N ILE A 102 -8.28 -3.58 -7.74
CA ILE A 102 -9.37 -3.07 -6.90
C ILE A 102 -8.84 -2.92 -5.46
N PRO A 103 -9.04 -1.76 -4.81
CA PRO A 103 -8.59 -1.55 -3.43
C PRO A 103 -9.20 -2.55 -2.45
N LEU A 104 -8.35 -3.22 -1.69
CA LEU A 104 -8.76 -4.13 -0.61
C LEU A 104 -9.09 -3.32 0.65
N ASN A 105 -10.35 -2.95 0.80
CA ASN A 105 -10.89 -2.23 1.94
C ASN A 105 -12.10 -2.98 2.54
N ILE A 106 -12.64 -2.52 3.67
CA ILE A 106 -13.78 -3.19 4.32
C ILE A 106 -14.98 -3.28 3.36
N SER A 107 -15.18 -2.29 2.49
CA SER A 107 -16.24 -2.30 1.49
C SER A 107 -16.02 -3.24 0.31
N SER A 108 -14.80 -3.73 0.08
CA SER A 108 -14.48 -4.68 -0.99
C SER A 108 -14.56 -6.15 -0.56
N CYS A 109 -14.76 -6.42 0.74
CA CYS A 109 -15.15 -7.74 1.24
C CYS A 109 -16.66 -7.88 1.10
N GLN A 110 -17.12 -8.36 -0.05
CA GLN A 110 -18.47 -8.92 -0.21
C GLN A 110 -18.43 -10.44 -0.07
#